data_AF-F0UQ38-F1
#
_entry.id   AF-F0UQ38-F1
#
_cell.length_a   1.000
_cell.length_b   1.000
_cell.length_c   1.000
_cell.angle_alpha   90.00
_cell.angle_beta   90.00
_cell.angle_gamma   90.00
#
_symmetry.space_group_name_H-M   'P 1'
#
loop_
_entity.id
_entity.type
_entity.pdbx_description
1 polymer ?
#
loop_
_entity_poly.entity_id
_entity_poly.type
_entity_poly.pdbx_seq_one_letter_code
_entity_poly.pdbx_strand_id
1 'polypeptide(L)'
;MLPPQLLTRRIPNPLRPLRPPIYDTQPTKPRFFTINGPQLIITLPSARHRPQLPFLHSPSTARSTPTTANRLLNAALLRLHIPRLISTERKAYYQRIYRGLKIGLSVYAAIVLLFVIRVGFSQENYERLFPTPPEWTFRSRWKLRTARARAHPELFHKLQTSWASVGTFYVDLLARLEDPEIDGKGLKEQDEGGLLIEGVGKAGYDISGMSEACDRLLPALMGGRARRLDGWMEDTEQQIVGPAECVLGPSNVMPQLLPGTKKMLKEEHCVQAYQSPEAFYVKILTTKGFGTHQKLDAALAYADWLDFKGLKETAGNVYSWAMDIATAELPVEVDPNKVVVRKTGILKERGNAHVTENLLRASTALGVHQVRLGDLPTALSIFVSVLRARRSLPQEENSASITEQISSPPNASKAKNDSVLTLVPKSILSFLTPPAYPLPTRTGNERAVRSIYTACEEAGLMVYIGEIIFAASSHERGLAWTRDAVDLAEATILQLNAEEEEQNPNSNSMFMTTNNAGSGSLSMNHSDTHQRCRECVKAGLDNWKQMVRQLVVKAENEELDSMDQVGKLSWLSWWAGGMKRVKQKEMERKRWEAEELIVKDRERALRYILGNPGFADYGMSVVVG
;
A
#
# COMPACT_ATOMS: atom_id res chain seq x y z
N MET A 1 -21.65 -67.06 35.62
CA MET A 1 -21.39 -68.30 34.84
C MET A 1 -19.89 -68.41 34.58
N LEU A 2 -19.44 -69.53 34.02
CA LEU A 2 -18.03 -69.93 33.91
C LEU A 2 -17.30 -69.31 32.66
N PRO A 3 -15.95 -69.39 32.60
CA PRO A 3 -15.07 -68.72 31.62
C PRO A 3 -14.84 -69.66 30.37
N PRO A 4 -13.76 -69.65 29.52
CA PRO A 4 -12.43 -69.03 29.65
C PRO A 4 -11.73 -68.44 28.39
N GLN A 5 -10.52 -67.94 28.66
CA GLN A 5 -9.40 -67.77 27.71
C GLN A 5 -8.88 -69.14 27.19
N LEU A 6 -8.02 -69.14 26.17
CA LEU A 6 -6.64 -69.71 26.14
C LEU A 6 -6.10 -69.50 24.68
N LEU A 7 -4.86 -69.12 24.34
CA LEU A 7 -3.47 -69.46 24.72
C LEU A 7 -2.83 -70.58 23.86
N THR A 8 -1.54 -70.38 23.51
CA THR A 8 -0.49 -71.38 23.18
C THR A 8 -0.13 -71.69 21.71
N ARG A 9 1.02 -71.14 21.31
CA ARG A 9 2.01 -71.64 20.32
C ARG A 9 2.23 -73.17 20.37
N ARG A 10 2.30 -73.84 19.21
CA ARG A 10 3.04 -75.12 19.05
C ARG A 10 3.74 -75.22 17.69
N ILE A 11 4.87 -75.94 17.69
CA ILE A 11 5.66 -76.36 16.52
C ILE A 11 5.83 -77.89 16.66
N PRO A 12 5.83 -78.65 15.56
CA PRO A 12 6.92 -79.63 15.39
C PRO A 12 7.55 -79.63 13.98
N ASN A 13 8.85 -79.93 13.96
CA ASN A 13 9.65 -80.38 12.80
C ASN A 13 9.40 -81.91 12.58
N PRO A 14 10.11 -82.70 11.71
CA PRO A 14 11.37 -82.46 10.97
C PRO A 14 11.36 -83.00 9.49
N LEU A 15 12.44 -83.03 8.70
CA LEU A 15 13.59 -83.96 8.76
C LEU A 15 14.87 -83.46 8.05
N ARG A 16 15.96 -84.22 8.24
CA ARG A 16 17.40 -84.01 7.90
C ARG A 16 17.89 -85.28 7.12
N PRO A 17 19.19 -85.58 6.84
CA PRO A 17 20.48 -84.89 7.10
C PRO A 17 21.34 -84.69 5.80
N LEU A 18 22.61 -84.23 5.80
CA LEU A 18 23.86 -84.91 6.22
C LEU A 18 24.95 -83.94 6.78
N ARG A 19 26.09 -84.51 7.25
CA ARG A 19 27.25 -83.93 8.00
C ARG A 19 28.46 -84.90 7.79
N PRO A 20 29.74 -84.68 8.22
CA PRO A 20 30.44 -83.57 8.93
C PRO A 20 31.84 -83.23 8.29
N PRO A 21 32.96 -82.87 9.00
CA PRO A 21 33.24 -81.80 9.99
C PRO A 21 34.46 -80.85 9.67
N ILE A 22 34.41 -79.62 10.23
CA ILE A 22 35.45 -78.82 10.96
C ILE A 22 36.97 -79.09 10.74
N TYR A 23 37.78 -78.03 10.46
CA TYR A 23 38.92 -77.51 11.28
C TYR A 23 39.51 -76.17 10.74
N ASP A 24 40.47 -75.56 11.45
CA ASP A 24 40.89 -74.14 11.41
C ASP A 24 41.73 -73.63 10.21
N THR A 25 41.62 -72.31 9.91
CA THR A 25 42.77 -71.39 9.74
C THR A 25 42.37 -69.89 9.64
N GLN A 26 43.30 -68.99 9.99
CA GLN A 26 43.29 -67.52 9.82
C GLN A 26 44.05 -67.09 8.54
N PRO A 27 44.24 -65.78 8.18
CA PRO A 27 43.67 -64.51 8.66
C PRO A 27 42.99 -63.77 7.45
N THR A 28 42.89 -62.43 7.21
CA THR A 28 43.30 -61.15 7.84
C THR A 28 42.41 -60.00 7.32
N LYS A 29 42.07 -58.96 8.12
CA LYS A 29 41.67 -57.62 7.63
C LYS A 29 42.12 -56.50 8.60
N PRO A 30 42.42 -55.27 8.14
CA PRO A 30 43.12 -54.25 8.91
C PRO A 30 42.24 -53.39 9.85
N ARG A 31 42.88 -52.73 10.82
CA ARG A 31 42.28 -51.77 11.76
C ARG A 31 42.50 -50.32 11.31
N PHE A 32 41.62 -49.42 11.74
CA PHE A 32 41.92 -47.98 11.87
C PHE A 32 42.15 -47.65 13.36
N PHE A 33 43.07 -46.72 13.64
CA PHE A 33 43.01 -45.63 14.64
C PHE A 33 44.42 -45.11 15.02
N THR A 34 44.45 -43.92 15.65
CA THR A 34 45.61 -43.10 16.10
C THR A 34 46.59 -42.66 14.99
N ILE A 35 46.83 -41.37 14.75
CA ILE A 35 47.41 -40.34 15.65
C ILE A 35 48.81 -40.73 16.11
N ASN A 36 49.85 -40.04 15.61
CA ASN A 36 50.96 -39.52 16.42
C ASN A 36 51.86 -38.58 15.58
N GLY A 37 52.67 -37.77 16.28
CA GLY A 37 53.57 -36.76 15.69
C GLY A 37 54.93 -37.31 15.25
N PRO A 38 55.85 -36.43 14.79
CA PRO A 38 57.12 -36.82 14.22
C PRO A 38 58.14 -37.22 15.30
N GLN A 39 58.82 -38.36 15.10
CA GLN A 39 60.09 -38.66 15.75
C GLN A 39 61.17 -38.88 14.67
N LEU A 40 62.30 -38.20 14.85
CA LEU A 40 63.50 -38.37 14.03
C LEU A 40 64.26 -39.60 14.50
N ILE A 41 64.59 -40.51 13.60
CA ILE A 41 65.60 -41.55 13.85
C ILE A 41 66.67 -41.43 12.76
N ILE A 42 67.92 -41.25 13.19
CA ILE A 42 69.10 -41.13 12.34
C ILE A 42 69.79 -42.50 12.31
N THR A 43 69.78 -43.17 11.15
CA THR A 43 70.56 -44.39 10.92
C THR A 43 71.08 -44.46 9.48
N LEU A 44 72.39 -44.25 9.31
CA LEU A 44 73.22 -45.07 8.41
C LEU A 44 73.48 -46.43 9.11
N PRO A 45 74.03 -47.48 8.44
CA PRO A 45 74.58 -47.57 7.09
C PRO A 45 73.66 -48.44 6.18
N SER A 46 73.99 -48.98 5.00
CA SER A 46 75.29 -49.43 4.47
C SER A 46 75.33 -49.53 2.95
N ALA A 47 76.53 -49.45 2.38
CA ALA A 47 76.74 -49.50 0.93
C ALA A 47 77.04 -50.93 0.43
N ARG A 48 76.58 -51.25 -0.79
CA ARG A 48 77.31 -51.95 -1.88
C ARG A 48 76.33 -52.38 -2.99
N HIS A 49 76.42 -51.78 -4.19
CA HIS A 49 76.80 -52.55 -5.38
C HIS A 49 77.20 -51.69 -6.62
N ARG A 50 78.52 -51.69 -6.88
CA ARG A 50 79.23 -51.41 -8.15
C ARG A 50 79.09 -50.05 -8.89
N PRO A 51 80.04 -49.73 -9.81
CA PRO A 51 80.27 -48.35 -10.26
C PRO A 51 80.37 -48.15 -11.80
N GLN A 52 80.43 -46.88 -12.22
CA GLN A 52 81.20 -46.37 -13.38
C GLN A 52 81.33 -44.84 -13.18
N LEU A 53 82.50 -44.34 -12.77
CA LEU A 53 83.69 -43.96 -13.58
C LEU A 53 83.66 -42.48 -14.04
N PRO A 54 84.20 -41.55 -13.21
CA PRO A 54 84.19 -40.13 -13.51
C PRO A 54 85.44 -39.69 -14.30
N PHE A 55 85.31 -39.58 -15.62
CA PHE A 55 86.31 -38.93 -16.50
C PHE A 55 85.86 -37.58 -17.07
N LEU A 56 84.74 -37.04 -16.56
CA LEU A 56 84.35 -35.64 -16.75
C LEU A 56 84.33 -34.95 -15.37
N HIS A 57 84.85 -33.71 -15.34
CA HIS A 57 84.92 -32.77 -14.20
C HIS A 57 86.15 -32.79 -13.28
N SER A 58 87.25 -32.26 -13.81
CA SER A 58 88.10 -31.28 -13.12
C SER A 58 88.75 -30.35 -14.18
N PRO A 59 89.20 -29.12 -13.86
CA PRO A 59 89.85 -28.72 -12.60
C PRO A 59 89.09 -27.72 -11.71
N SER A 60 89.15 -27.99 -10.41
CA SER A 60 89.91 -27.25 -9.38
C SER A 60 90.42 -25.82 -9.65
N THR A 61 90.66 -25.12 -8.52
CA THR A 61 91.41 -23.85 -8.30
C THR A 61 90.62 -22.54 -8.52
N ALA A 62 90.86 -21.45 -7.77
CA ALA A 62 91.39 -21.37 -6.40
C ALA A 62 91.00 -20.04 -5.69
N ARG A 63 90.81 -20.17 -4.37
CA ARG A 63 91.02 -19.17 -3.28
C ARG A 63 91.55 -17.77 -3.70
N SER A 64 90.74 -16.73 -3.44
CA SER A 64 91.12 -15.63 -2.53
C SER A 64 89.94 -14.70 -2.19
N THR A 65 89.98 -14.15 -0.98
CA THR A 65 89.17 -13.01 -0.49
C THR A 65 89.92 -11.70 -0.80
N PRO A 66 89.26 -10.57 -1.10
CA PRO A 66 88.61 -9.81 -0.01
C PRO A 66 87.29 -9.06 -0.36
N THR A 67 86.51 -8.79 0.70
CA THR A 67 85.59 -7.65 0.93
C THR A 67 84.46 -7.27 -0.06
N THR A 68 83.33 -6.84 0.52
CA THR A 68 82.32 -5.92 -0.06
C THR A 68 81.59 -6.33 -1.36
N ALA A 69 80.92 -7.49 -1.39
CA ALA A 69 79.86 -7.78 -2.39
C ALA A 69 78.67 -8.67 -1.90
N ASN A 70 78.79 -9.38 -0.78
CA ASN A 70 77.99 -10.58 -0.50
C ASN A 70 76.60 -10.37 0.14
N ARG A 71 75.80 -9.40 -0.34
CA ARG A 71 74.33 -9.37 -0.10
C ARG A 71 73.51 -9.90 -1.27
N LEU A 72 73.93 -9.70 -2.52
CA LEU A 72 73.17 -10.13 -3.71
C LEU A 72 73.39 -11.61 -4.07
N LEU A 73 74.61 -12.15 -3.94
CA LEU A 73 74.89 -13.56 -4.25
C LEU A 73 74.16 -14.53 -3.29
N ASN A 74 74.04 -14.17 -2.02
CA ASN A 74 73.23 -14.93 -1.05
C ASN A 74 71.74 -14.92 -1.42
N ALA A 75 71.21 -13.81 -1.94
CA ALA A 75 69.83 -13.75 -2.44
C ALA A 75 69.64 -14.59 -3.72
N ALA A 76 70.65 -14.69 -4.59
CA ALA A 76 70.62 -15.56 -5.77
C ALA A 76 70.61 -17.06 -5.40
N LEU A 77 71.50 -17.48 -4.49
CA LEU A 77 71.54 -18.87 -3.99
C LEU A 77 70.25 -19.24 -3.23
N LEU A 78 69.71 -18.33 -2.42
CA LEU A 78 68.39 -18.51 -1.79
C LEU A 78 67.29 -18.66 -2.85
N ARG A 79 67.23 -17.81 -3.88
CA ARG A 79 66.24 -17.92 -4.97
C ARG A 79 66.33 -19.25 -5.73
N LEU A 80 67.52 -19.84 -5.85
CA LEU A 80 67.73 -21.15 -6.49
C LEU A 80 67.37 -22.34 -5.58
N HIS A 81 67.48 -22.20 -4.25
CA HIS A 81 67.19 -23.27 -3.29
C HIS A 81 65.79 -23.22 -2.65
N ILE A 82 65.13 -22.05 -2.58
CA ILE A 82 63.72 -21.90 -2.16
C ILE A 82 62.76 -22.85 -2.91
N PRO A 83 62.78 -22.98 -4.26
CA PRO A 83 61.93 -23.94 -4.96
C PRO A 83 62.28 -25.42 -4.70
N ARG A 84 63.37 -25.70 -3.98
CA ARG A 84 63.82 -27.03 -3.57
C ARG A 84 63.56 -27.34 -2.08
N LEU A 85 63.28 -26.31 -1.27
CA LEU A 85 62.90 -26.41 0.15
C LEU A 85 61.39 -26.25 0.38
N ILE A 86 60.67 -25.65 -0.57
CA ILE A 86 59.20 -25.81 -0.65
C ILE A 86 58.94 -27.22 -1.17
N SER A 87 58.42 -28.12 -0.32
CA SER A 87 58.02 -29.45 -0.77
C SER A 87 56.98 -29.36 -1.89
N THR A 88 57.05 -30.28 -2.86
CA THR A 88 56.10 -30.37 -3.99
C THR A 88 54.65 -30.48 -3.49
N GLU A 89 54.47 -31.19 -2.37
CA GLU A 89 53.23 -31.29 -1.60
C GLU A 89 52.69 -29.91 -1.15
N ARG A 90 53.53 -29.02 -0.62
CA ARG A 90 53.11 -27.67 -0.19
C ARG A 90 52.70 -26.80 -1.38
N LYS A 91 53.35 -26.95 -2.55
CA LYS A 91 52.93 -26.27 -3.79
C LYS A 91 51.55 -26.76 -4.25
N ALA A 92 51.30 -28.07 -4.21
CA ALA A 92 49.98 -28.63 -4.52
C ALA A 92 48.89 -28.16 -3.51
N TYR A 93 49.22 -28.08 -2.22
CA TYR A 93 48.36 -27.55 -1.17
C TYR A 93 47.94 -26.09 -1.42
N TYR A 94 48.90 -25.18 -1.65
CA TYR A 94 48.58 -23.79 -1.97
C TYR A 94 47.81 -23.66 -3.30
N GLN A 95 48.10 -24.50 -4.30
CA GLN A 95 47.35 -24.48 -5.56
C GLN A 95 45.90 -24.99 -5.40
N ARG A 96 45.63 -25.92 -4.47
CA ARG A 96 44.27 -26.31 -4.07
C ARG A 96 43.55 -25.16 -3.36
N ILE A 97 44.20 -24.48 -2.41
CA ILE A 97 43.63 -23.31 -1.72
C ILE A 97 43.31 -22.19 -2.72
N TYR A 98 44.23 -21.85 -3.63
CA TYR A 98 44.01 -20.83 -4.65
C TYR A 98 42.84 -21.16 -5.59
N ARG A 99 42.69 -22.44 -5.99
CA ARG A 99 41.51 -22.90 -6.74
C ARG A 99 40.23 -22.78 -5.91
N GLY A 100 40.25 -23.19 -4.64
CA GLY A 100 39.12 -23.04 -3.72
C GLY A 100 38.69 -21.58 -3.52
N LEU A 101 39.65 -20.67 -3.32
CA LEU A 101 39.41 -19.23 -3.21
C LEU A 101 38.84 -18.64 -4.51
N LYS A 102 39.39 -19.01 -5.68
CA LYS A 102 38.85 -18.57 -6.97
C LYS A 102 37.41 -19.05 -7.18
N ILE A 103 37.12 -20.31 -6.84
CA ILE A 103 35.76 -20.87 -6.92
C ILE A 103 34.83 -20.13 -5.95
N GLY A 104 35.20 -20.01 -4.67
CA GLY A 104 34.40 -19.31 -3.66
C GLY A 104 34.10 -17.86 -4.02
N LEU A 105 35.09 -17.12 -4.54
CA LEU A 105 34.90 -15.74 -4.99
C LEU A 105 34.01 -15.66 -6.25
N SER A 106 34.10 -16.63 -7.17
CA SER A 106 33.19 -16.70 -8.32
C SER A 106 31.75 -17.08 -7.95
N VAL A 107 31.57 -17.94 -6.95
CA VAL A 107 30.25 -18.30 -6.39
C VAL A 107 29.66 -17.10 -5.63
N TYR A 108 30.46 -16.38 -4.84
CA TYR A 108 30.05 -15.15 -4.18
C TYR A 108 29.62 -14.08 -5.19
N ALA A 109 30.39 -13.87 -6.26
CA ALA A 109 30.03 -12.95 -7.34
C ALA A 109 28.72 -13.36 -8.04
N ALA A 110 28.50 -14.65 -8.27
CA ALA A 110 27.24 -15.16 -8.83
C ALA A 110 26.04 -14.93 -7.88
N ILE A 111 26.21 -15.13 -6.56
CA ILE A 111 25.18 -14.84 -5.55
C ILE A 111 24.84 -13.34 -5.52
N VAL A 112 25.84 -12.46 -5.56
CA VAL A 112 25.64 -11.01 -5.63
C VAL A 112 24.92 -10.61 -6.92
N LEU A 113 25.29 -11.19 -8.06
CA LEU A 113 24.63 -10.93 -9.35
C LEU A 113 23.16 -11.39 -9.34
N LEU A 114 22.86 -12.58 -8.80
CA LEU A 114 21.49 -13.08 -8.62
C LEU A 114 20.68 -12.19 -7.67
N PHE A 115 21.28 -11.66 -6.62
CA PHE A 115 20.64 -10.69 -5.72
C PHE A 115 20.31 -9.38 -6.46
N VAL A 116 21.25 -8.82 -7.22
CA VAL A 116 21.01 -7.61 -8.04
C VAL A 116 19.88 -7.84 -9.05
N ILE A 117 19.85 -8.99 -9.74
CA ILE A 117 18.77 -9.36 -10.66
C ILE A 117 17.42 -9.43 -9.94
N ARG A 118 17.36 -10.10 -8.77
CA ARG A 118 16.13 -10.20 -7.97
C ARG A 118 15.59 -8.84 -7.54
N VAL A 119 16.47 -7.94 -7.08
CA VAL A 119 16.06 -6.59 -6.65
C VAL A 119 15.67 -5.72 -7.86
N GLY A 120 16.38 -5.82 -8.99
CA GLY A 120 16.01 -5.15 -10.24
C GLY A 120 14.62 -5.54 -10.72
N PHE A 121 14.34 -6.84 -10.81
CA PHE A 121 13.01 -7.37 -11.17
C PHE A 121 11.91 -6.88 -10.20
N SER A 122 12.22 -6.81 -8.90
CA SER A 122 11.29 -6.28 -7.88
C SER A 122 10.99 -4.79 -8.10
N GLN A 123 12.00 -3.99 -8.44
CA GLN A 123 11.87 -2.54 -8.67
C GLN A 123 11.18 -2.17 -9.98
N GLU A 124 11.25 -3.05 -10.98
CA GLU A 124 10.49 -2.92 -12.23
C GLU A 124 9.02 -3.32 -12.02
N ASN A 125 8.76 -4.39 -11.25
CA ASN A 125 7.41 -4.73 -10.82
C ASN A 125 6.78 -3.61 -9.96
N TYR A 126 7.57 -2.88 -9.16
CA TYR A 126 7.11 -1.69 -8.45
C TYR A 126 6.85 -0.49 -9.38
N GLU A 127 7.63 -0.30 -10.45
CA GLU A 127 7.40 0.79 -11.41
C GLU A 127 6.09 0.59 -12.19
N ARG A 128 5.80 -0.66 -12.58
CA ARG A 128 4.57 -1.04 -13.28
C ARG A 128 3.31 -0.82 -12.46
N LEU A 129 3.40 -0.94 -11.13
CA LEU A 129 2.29 -0.67 -10.20
C LEU A 129 2.24 0.79 -9.73
N PHE A 130 3.39 1.47 -9.66
CA PHE A 130 3.52 2.82 -9.14
C PHE A 130 4.46 3.65 -10.05
N PRO A 131 4.02 4.07 -11.25
CA PRO A 131 4.87 4.77 -12.21
C PRO A 131 5.51 6.02 -11.60
N THR A 132 6.77 6.27 -11.94
CA THR A 132 7.58 7.38 -11.42
C THR A 132 8.06 8.32 -12.52
N PRO A 133 8.23 9.62 -12.23
CA PRO A 133 8.67 10.59 -13.24
C PRO A 133 10.05 10.22 -13.81
N PRO A 134 10.24 10.21 -15.14
CA PRO A 134 11.49 9.77 -15.76
C PRO A 134 12.67 10.72 -15.51
N GLU A 135 12.38 11.97 -15.15
CA GLU A 135 13.32 13.07 -14.93
C GLU A 135 14.09 12.93 -13.61
N TRP A 136 13.45 12.35 -12.59
CA TRP A 136 14.05 12.18 -11.26
C TRP A 136 15.23 11.20 -11.29
N THR A 137 16.22 11.42 -10.44
CA THR A 137 17.33 10.47 -10.26
C THR A 137 16.82 9.10 -9.81
N PHE A 138 17.55 8.05 -10.20
CA PHE A 138 17.22 6.66 -9.87
C PHE A 138 17.03 6.42 -8.36
N ARG A 139 17.80 7.11 -7.50
CA ARG A 139 17.67 7.01 -6.04
C ARG A 139 16.31 7.51 -5.55
N SER A 140 15.82 8.62 -6.07
CA SER A 140 14.56 9.24 -5.63
C SER A 140 13.34 8.43 -6.13
N ARG A 141 13.39 7.94 -7.38
CA ARG A 141 12.43 6.94 -7.89
C ARG A 141 12.40 5.67 -7.04
N TRP A 142 13.57 5.09 -6.72
CA TRP A 142 13.68 3.90 -5.88
C TRP A 142 13.08 4.12 -4.48
N LYS A 143 13.37 5.26 -3.83
CA LYS A 143 12.80 5.61 -2.51
C LYS A 143 11.27 5.66 -2.58
N LEU A 144 10.72 6.38 -3.57
CA LEU A 144 9.28 6.48 -3.81
C LEU A 144 8.61 5.11 -4.04
N ARG A 145 9.11 4.31 -4.99
CA ARG A 145 8.62 2.94 -5.29
C ARG A 145 8.60 2.07 -4.03
N THR A 146 9.72 2.04 -3.30
CA THR A 146 9.88 1.15 -2.15
C THR A 146 9.20 1.65 -0.88
N ALA A 147 8.78 2.92 -0.84
CA ALA A 147 7.88 3.47 0.18
C ALA A 147 6.43 3.10 -0.13
N ARG A 148 5.95 3.37 -1.35
CA ARG A 148 4.60 2.97 -1.83
C ARG A 148 4.38 1.46 -1.69
N ALA A 149 5.33 0.64 -2.12
CA ALA A 149 5.28 -0.82 -2.00
C ALA A 149 5.44 -1.37 -0.57
N ARG A 150 5.76 -0.54 0.42
CA ARG A 150 5.68 -0.87 1.86
C ARG A 150 4.44 -0.30 2.55
N ALA A 151 3.80 0.71 1.97
CA ALA A 151 2.52 1.26 2.43
C ALA A 151 1.32 0.40 2.01
N HIS A 152 1.44 -0.36 0.90
CA HIS A 152 0.43 -1.31 0.41
C HIS A 152 1.00 -2.74 0.41
N PRO A 153 0.98 -3.45 1.56
CA PRO A 153 1.68 -4.73 1.73
C PRO A 153 0.90 -5.92 1.13
N GLU A 154 -0.43 -5.79 1.03
CA GLU A 154 -1.36 -6.76 0.45
C GLU A 154 -0.98 -7.15 -0.98
N LEU A 155 -0.69 -6.15 -1.83
CA LEU A 155 -0.23 -6.31 -3.22
C LEU A 155 1.04 -7.17 -3.36
N PHE A 156 1.79 -7.37 -2.26
CA PHE A 156 3.03 -8.12 -2.21
C PHE A 156 2.99 -9.27 -1.21
N HIS A 157 1.79 -9.75 -0.86
CA HIS A 157 1.55 -10.91 0.01
C HIS A 157 2.20 -10.77 1.40
N LYS A 158 2.16 -9.56 1.98
CA LYS A 158 2.66 -9.25 3.33
C LYS A 158 1.48 -8.80 4.20
N LEU A 159 1.44 -9.26 5.45
CA LEU A 159 0.34 -8.95 6.37
C LEU A 159 0.50 -7.64 7.15
N GLN A 160 1.67 -6.98 7.11
CA GLN A 160 1.94 -5.77 7.91
C GLN A 160 2.74 -4.72 7.15
N THR A 161 2.37 -3.45 7.35
CA THR A 161 3.14 -2.26 6.98
C THR A 161 4.23 -1.98 8.01
N SER A 162 5.46 -1.68 7.56
CA SER A 162 6.48 -1.09 8.43
C SER A 162 6.45 0.42 8.27
N TRP A 163 5.49 1.08 8.92
CA TRP A 163 5.25 2.53 8.80
C TRP A 163 6.48 3.37 9.15
N ALA A 164 7.26 3.00 10.17
CA ALA A 164 8.55 3.62 10.47
C ALA A 164 9.50 3.64 9.27
N SER A 165 9.60 2.53 8.52
CA SER A 165 10.44 2.48 7.31
C SER A 165 9.84 3.30 6.15
N VAL A 166 8.51 3.33 6.00
CA VAL A 166 7.83 4.16 4.99
C VAL A 166 8.10 5.64 5.27
N GLY A 167 8.02 6.05 6.54
CA GLY A 167 8.29 7.41 6.99
C GLY A 167 9.73 7.84 6.76
N THR A 168 10.72 7.00 7.11
CA THR A 168 12.12 7.33 6.79
C THR A 168 12.32 7.46 5.29
N PHE A 169 11.86 6.52 4.45
CA PHE A 169 11.99 6.66 2.98
C PHE A 169 11.32 7.92 2.40
N TYR A 170 10.28 8.46 3.04
CA TYR A 170 9.66 9.72 2.63
C TYR A 170 10.38 10.98 3.16
N VAL A 171 10.97 10.97 4.37
CA VAL A 171 11.94 12.01 4.80
C VAL A 171 13.10 12.08 3.82
N ASP A 172 13.70 10.92 3.58
CA ASP A 172 14.87 10.70 2.72
C ASP A 172 14.60 11.02 1.24
N LEU A 173 13.33 11.16 0.85
CA LEU A 173 12.89 11.56 -0.48
C LEU A 173 12.59 13.06 -0.56
N LEU A 174 11.83 13.63 0.40
CA LEU A 174 11.53 15.06 0.41
C LEU A 174 12.80 15.90 0.50
N ALA A 175 13.77 15.52 1.36
CA ALA A 175 15.06 16.22 1.42
C ALA A 175 15.71 16.36 0.04
N ARG A 176 15.72 15.29 -0.76
CA ARG A 176 16.33 15.26 -2.11
C ARG A 176 15.57 16.05 -3.17
N LEU A 177 14.26 16.22 -2.97
CA LEU A 177 13.37 17.02 -3.82
C LEU A 177 13.40 18.50 -3.42
N GLU A 178 13.82 18.81 -2.20
CA GLU A 178 14.07 20.18 -1.71
C GLU A 178 15.54 20.61 -1.95
N ASP A 179 16.47 19.66 -2.12
CA ASP A 179 17.87 19.88 -2.53
C ASP A 179 17.96 20.38 -4.01
N PRO A 180 18.29 21.67 -4.27
CA PRO A 180 18.26 22.22 -5.64
C PRO A 180 19.37 21.68 -6.55
N GLU A 181 20.47 21.19 -5.97
CA GLU A 181 21.57 20.58 -6.74
C GLU A 181 21.20 19.20 -7.32
N ILE A 182 20.21 18.54 -6.72
CA ILE A 182 19.96 17.10 -6.90
C ILE A 182 18.71 16.85 -7.76
N ASP A 183 17.53 16.71 -7.13
CA ASP A 183 16.25 16.50 -7.80
C ASP A 183 15.34 17.76 -7.71
N GLY A 184 15.60 18.68 -6.77
CA GLY A 184 14.88 19.96 -6.60
C GLY A 184 15.21 21.05 -7.62
N LYS A 185 15.58 20.68 -8.86
CA LYS A 185 16.03 21.64 -9.88
C LYS A 185 14.87 22.52 -10.32
N GLY A 186 15.10 23.83 -10.30
CA GLY A 186 14.09 24.85 -10.61
C GLY A 186 13.35 25.41 -9.39
N LEU A 187 13.51 24.80 -8.22
CA LEU A 187 12.98 25.30 -6.94
C LEU A 187 13.65 26.62 -6.55
N LYS A 188 12.86 27.58 -6.04
CA LYS A 188 13.34 28.84 -5.45
C LYS A 188 12.73 29.06 -4.08
N GLU A 189 13.48 29.63 -3.14
CA GLU A 189 12.86 30.23 -1.94
C GLU A 189 12.08 31.48 -2.36
N GLN A 190 10.94 31.75 -1.71
CA GLN A 190 10.04 32.85 -2.10
C GLN A 190 10.49 34.18 -1.48
N ASP A 191 10.81 35.17 -2.32
CA ASP A 191 11.33 36.48 -1.89
C ASP A 191 10.34 37.32 -1.07
N GLU A 192 9.04 37.05 -1.17
CA GLU A 192 7.98 37.72 -0.40
C GLU A 192 7.93 37.22 1.06
N GLY A 193 8.99 37.54 1.81
CA GLY A 193 9.01 37.49 3.27
C GLY A 193 8.70 36.12 3.86
N GLY A 194 9.62 35.15 3.65
CA GLY A 194 9.52 33.75 4.11
C GLY A 194 8.79 33.58 5.44
N LEU A 195 7.49 33.25 5.34
CA LEU A 195 6.52 33.35 6.42
C LEU A 195 6.74 32.21 7.41
N LEU A 196 7.63 32.46 8.38
CA LEU A 196 7.86 31.61 9.55
C LEU A 196 6.61 31.64 10.44
N ILE A 197 5.60 30.86 10.06
CA ILE A 197 4.38 30.69 10.83
C ILE A 197 4.78 29.99 12.13
N GLU A 198 4.50 30.65 13.26
CA GLU A 198 5.04 30.30 14.57
C GLU A 198 4.55 28.91 14.98
N GLY A 199 5.49 27.98 15.22
CA GLY A 199 5.22 26.56 15.46
C GLY A 199 5.11 25.67 14.21
N VAL A 200 4.99 26.23 13.01
CA VAL A 200 4.71 25.50 11.75
C VAL A 200 5.94 25.42 10.82
N GLY A 201 6.81 26.44 10.81
CA GLY A 201 8.11 26.41 10.12
C GLY A 201 8.21 27.27 8.87
N LYS A 202 9.15 26.94 7.96
CA LYS A 202 9.38 27.68 6.70
C LYS A 202 8.14 27.64 5.80
N ALA A 203 7.79 28.79 5.23
CA ALA A 203 6.83 28.89 4.13
C ALA A 203 7.26 28.10 2.87
N GLY A 204 6.33 27.95 1.94
CA GLY A 204 6.54 27.28 0.66
C GLY A 204 7.57 27.93 -0.27
N TYR A 205 7.99 27.14 -1.24
CA TYR A 205 8.87 27.52 -2.35
C TYR A 205 8.07 28.06 -3.55
N ASP A 206 8.75 28.74 -4.48
CA ASP A 206 8.24 28.89 -5.85
C ASP A 206 8.68 27.66 -6.68
N ILE A 207 7.68 26.92 -7.14
CA ILE A 207 7.79 25.65 -7.87
C ILE A 207 7.62 25.88 -9.38
N SER A 208 7.33 27.11 -9.85
CA SER A 208 7.03 27.41 -11.27
C SER A 208 8.17 27.12 -12.28
N GLY A 209 9.33 26.65 -11.83
CA GLY A 209 10.46 26.21 -12.67
C GLY A 209 10.73 24.70 -12.58
N MET A 210 9.93 23.94 -11.85
CA MET A 210 10.03 22.47 -11.76
C MET A 210 9.27 21.78 -12.91
N SER A 211 9.32 20.45 -12.96
CA SER A 211 8.58 19.66 -13.94
C SER A 211 7.19 19.26 -13.44
N GLU A 212 6.20 19.25 -14.34
CA GLU A 212 4.79 18.95 -14.02
C GLU A 212 4.58 17.65 -13.23
N ALA A 213 5.45 16.65 -13.46
CA ALA A 213 5.37 15.35 -12.81
C ALA A 213 5.93 15.34 -11.37
N CYS A 214 6.74 16.34 -11.01
CA CYS A 214 7.08 16.67 -9.63
C CYS A 214 5.88 17.32 -8.93
N ASP A 215 5.29 18.32 -9.58
CA ASP A 215 4.21 19.16 -9.05
C ASP A 215 2.97 18.34 -8.68
N ARG A 216 2.60 17.38 -9.54
CA ARG A 216 1.49 16.44 -9.30
C ARG A 216 1.73 15.54 -8.08
N LEU A 217 2.99 15.24 -7.75
CA LEU A 217 3.33 14.21 -6.76
C LEU A 217 3.65 14.80 -5.38
N LEU A 218 4.30 15.96 -5.28
CA LEU A 218 4.68 16.57 -4.01
C LEU A 218 3.50 16.70 -3.01
N PRO A 219 2.31 17.21 -3.40
CA PRO A 219 1.17 17.37 -2.51
C PRO A 219 0.63 16.04 -1.98
N ALA A 220 0.45 15.06 -2.88
CA ALA A 220 -0.05 13.73 -2.52
C ALA A 220 0.96 12.95 -1.64
N LEU A 221 2.25 13.12 -1.91
CA LEU A 221 3.35 12.54 -1.14
C LEU A 221 3.38 13.12 0.28
N MET A 222 3.31 14.45 0.41
CA MET A 222 3.33 15.16 1.68
C MET A 222 2.06 14.88 2.51
N GLY A 223 0.85 15.10 1.96
CA GLY A 223 -0.40 14.88 2.69
C GLY A 223 -0.65 13.39 3.03
N GLY A 224 -0.34 12.49 2.10
CA GLY A 224 -0.48 11.05 2.29
C GLY A 224 0.50 10.45 3.31
N ARG A 225 1.68 11.09 3.49
CA ARG A 225 2.63 10.83 4.58
C ARG A 225 2.10 11.40 5.90
N ALA A 226 1.82 12.70 5.91
CA ALA A 226 1.47 13.49 7.08
C ALA A 226 0.40 12.83 7.95
N ARG A 227 -0.77 12.54 7.36
CA ARG A 227 -1.92 11.97 8.09
C ARG A 227 -1.67 10.58 8.71
N ARG A 228 -0.70 9.80 8.19
CA ARG A 228 -0.42 8.43 8.67
C ARG A 228 0.74 8.33 9.66
N LEU A 229 1.54 9.40 9.77
CA LEU A 229 2.75 9.46 10.59
C LEU A 229 2.69 10.53 11.70
N ASP A 230 1.53 11.16 11.84
CA ASP A 230 1.16 12.02 12.97
C ASP A 230 1.21 11.24 14.30
N GLY A 231 1.73 11.87 15.37
CA GLY A 231 1.87 11.24 16.69
C GLY A 231 2.91 10.12 16.80
N TRP A 232 3.81 9.97 15.82
CA TRP A 232 4.93 9.03 15.90
C TRP A 232 6.12 9.61 16.67
N MET A 233 6.73 8.77 17.51
CA MET A 233 7.84 9.11 18.40
C MET A 233 9.10 8.31 18.03
N GLU A 234 10.26 8.92 18.21
CA GLU A 234 11.59 8.33 18.07
C GLU A 234 12.30 8.32 19.42
N ASP A 235 12.68 7.13 19.89
CA ASP A 235 13.60 6.97 21.02
C ASP A 235 15.03 7.28 20.52
N THR A 236 15.59 8.40 21.00
CA THR A 236 16.85 8.96 20.50
C THR A 236 18.04 8.04 20.80
N GLU A 237 18.05 7.38 21.97
CA GLU A 237 19.12 6.45 22.37
C GLU A 237 19.06 5.14 21.59
N GLN A 238 17.85 4.61 21.41
CA GLN A 238 17.66 3.30 20.79
C GLN A 238 17.57 3.35 19.26
N GLN A 239 17.33 4.53 18.68
CA GLN A 239 17.07 4.75 17.26
C GLN A 239 15.89 3.88 16.77
N ILE A 240 14.78 3.91 17.53
CA ILE A 240 13.55 3.17 17.23
C ILE A 240 12.39 4.14 17.12
N VAL A 241 11.67 4.05 15.99
CA VAL A 241 10.50 4.87 15.66
C VAL A 241 9.23 4.04 15.81
N GLY A 242 8.26 4.54 16.58
CA GLY A 242 6.98 3.87 16.89
C GLY A 242 5.83 4.88 17.10
N PRO A 243 4.56 4.43 17.13
CA PRO A 243 3.44 5.29 17.52
C PRO A 243 3.49 5.57 19.03
N ALA A 244 2.89 6.68 19.48
CA ALA A 244 2.79 7.04 20.91
C ALA A 244 2.20 5.90 21.79
N GLU A 245 1.30 5.09 21.25
CA GLU A 245 0.71 3.91 21.93
C GLU A 245 1.75 2.85 22.36
N CYS A 246 2.94 2.85 21.75
CA CYS A 246 4.06 1.96 22.07
C CYS A 246 5.12 2.57 23.01
N VAL A 247 4.92 3.81 23.47
CA VAL A 247 5.83 4.51 24.39
C VAL A 247 5.46 4.20 25.83
N LEU A 248 6.41 3.68 26.60
CA LEU A 248 6.30 3.44 28.04
C LEU A 248 6.60 4.70 28.84
N GLY A 249 5.71 5.10 29.74
CA GLY A 249 5.97 6.18 30.69
C GLY A 249 4.77 6.51 31.58
N PRO A 250 4.85 7.58 32.40
CA PRO A 250 3.73 8.01 33.25
C PRO A 250 2.45 8.31 32.46
N SER A 251 2.56 8.75 31.20
CA SER A 251 1.40 9.02 30.33
C SER A 251 0.75 7.74 29.77
N ASN A 252 1.48 6.62 29.75
CA ASN A 252 1.03 5.34 29.20
C ASN A 252 1.68 4.16 29.96
N VAL A 253 0.95 3.69 30.98
CA VAL A 253 1.41 2.64 31.91
C VAL A 253 1.40 1.24 31.27
N MET A 254 0.61 1.03 30.21
CA MET A 254 0.48 -0.26 29.51
C MET A 254 0.59 -0.08 27.99
N PRO A 255 1.79 0.21 27.47
CA PRO A 255 2.01 0.41 26.03
C PRO A 255 1.87 -0.89 25.24
N GLN A 256 1.47 -0.73 23.97
CA GLN A 256 1.47 -1.83 23.01
C GLN A 256 2.89 -2.24 22.62
N LEU A 257 3.08 -3.51 22.26
CA LEU A 257 4.37 -4.02 21.79
C LEU A 257 4.53 -3.76 20.29
N LEU A 258 5.65 -3.14 19.90
CA LEU A 258 5.99 -2.94 18.50
C LEU A 258 6.15 -4.28 17.75
N PRO A 259 5.58 -4.43 16.53
CA PRO A 259 5.66 -5.66 15.77
C PRO A 259 7.10 -5.98 15.36
N GLY A 260 7.60 -7.13 15.82
CA GLY A 260 8.94 -7.64 15.49
C GLY A 260 10.07 -7.21 16.42
N THR A 261 9.83 -6.35 17.41
CA THR A 261 10.86 -5.90 18.37
C THR A 261 10.45 -6.18 19.83
N LYS A 262 11.38 -6.72 20.62
CA LYS A 262 11.22 -6.88 22.09
C LYS A 262 11.62 -5.64 22.90
N LYS A 263 12.07 -4.58 22.21
CA LYS A 263 12.42 -3.29 22.81
C LYS A 263 11.19 -2.40 22.86
N MET A 264 11.08 -1.61 23.93
CA MET A 264 10.00 -0.65 24.16
C MET A 264 10.60 0.75 24.12
N LEU A 265 9.87 1.72 23.58
CA LEU A 265 10.26 3.13 23.60
C LEU A 265 10.04 3.69 25.01
N LYS A 266 10.92 4.57 25.49
CA LYS A 266 10.71 5.25 26.78
C LYS A 266 10.33 6.72 26.60
N GLU A 267 9.33 7.19 27.35
CA GLU A 267 8.89 8.59 27.34
C GLU A 267 10.05 9.58 27.65
N GLU A 268 11.00 9.19 28.51
CA GLU A 268 12.17 10.00 28.88
C GLU A 268 13.19 10.27 27.75
N HIS A 269 13.14 9.53 26.63
CA HIS A 269 14.07 9.69 25.49
C HIS A 269 13.34 9.84 24.15
N CYS A 270 12.01 9.98 24.18
CA CYS A 270 11.16 10.07 23.01
C CYS A 270 10.98 11.52 22.53
N VAL A 271 11.33 11.77 21.27
CA VAL A 271 11.06 13.02 20.53
C VAL A 271 10.07 12.71 19.40
N GLN A 272 9.36 13.71 18.86
CA GLN A 272 8.52 13.49 17.68
C GLN A 272 9.38 13.06 16.48
N ALA A 273 9.10 11.89 15.90
CA ALA A 273 9.89 11.31 14.80
C ALA A 273 9.73 12.08 13.47
N TYR A 274 8.61 12.78 13.31
CA TYR A 274 8.25 13.50 12.09
C TYR A 274 7.56 14.83 12.43
N GLN A 275 7.70 15.81 11.53
CA GLN A 275 7.00 17.10 11.61
C GLN A 275 5.47 16.93 11.61
N SER A 276 4.76 17.90 12.18
CA SER A 276 3.30 17.91 12.23
C SER A 276 2.67 17.94 10.82
N PRO A 277 1.46 17.39 10.64
CA PRO A 277 0.73 17.46 9.37
C PRO A 277 0.50 18.88 8.86
N GLU A 278 0.27 19.82 9.78
CA GLU A 278 0.10 21.25 9.50
C GLU A 278 1.29 21.84 8.73
N ALA A 279 2.54 21.54 9.13
CA ALA A 279 3.74 21.99 8.43
C ALA A 279 3.74 21.60 6.95
N PHE A 280 3.30 20.37 6.63
CA PHE A 280 3.21 19.90 5.25
C PHE A 280 2.07 20.56 4.48
N TYR A 281 0.87 20.68 5.06
CA TYR A 281 -0.28 21.27 4.38
C TYR A 281 -0.11 22.78 4.15
N VAL A 282 0.36 23.53 5.16
CA VAL A 282 0.61 24.97 5.05
C VAL A 282 1.72 25.25 4.03
N LYS A 283 2.75 24.40 3.95
CA LYS A 283 3.78 24.48 2.89
C LYS A 283 3.18 24.33 1.49
N ILE A 284 2.29 23.36 1.25
CA ILE A 284 1.59 23.16 -0.04
C ILE A 284 0.68 24.36 -0.40
N LEU A 285 0.00 24.93 0.58
CA LEU A 285 -0.94 26.03 0.35
C LEU A 285 -0.19 27.34 0.03
N THR A 286 0.94 27.58 0.71
CA THR A 286 1.80 28.76 0.48
C THR A 286 2.68 28.65 -0.77
N THR A 287 3.21 27.47 -1.12
CA THR A 287 4.01 27.25 -2.35
C THR A 287 3.34 27.81 -3.59
N LYS A 288 4.09 28.53 -4.41
CA LYS A 288 3.64 29.07 -5.70
C LYS A 288 3.94 28.05 -6.82
N GLY A 289 3.09 27.97 -7.83
CA GLY A 289 3.22 27.03 -8.95
C GLY A 289 2.24 25.85 -8.92
N PHE A 290 1.84 25.34 -7.75
CA PHE A 290 0.83 24.27 -7.68
C PHE A 290 -0.52 24.71 -8.25
N GLY A 291 -1.15 23.81 -9.00
CA GLY A 291 -2.50 23.97 -9.51
C GLY A 291 -3.54 23.95 -8.38
N THR A 292 -4.67 24.62 -8.60
CA THR A 292 -5.71 24.78 -7.58
C THR A 292 -6.37 23.50 -7.13
N HIS A 293 -6.54 22.47 -7.97
CA HIS A 293 -6.96 21.15 -7.50
C HIS A 293 -6.01 20.61 -6.41
N GLN A 294 -4.70 20.81 -6.57
CA GLN A 294 -3.71 20.35 -5.59
C GLN A 294 -3.78 21.17 -4.29
N LYS A 295 -4.01 22.49 -4.41
CA LYS A 295 -4.21 23.38 -3.25
C LYS A 295 -5.53 23.13 -2.54
N LEU A 296 -6.61 22.89 -3.27
CA LEU A 296 -7.92 22.53 -2.75
C LEU A 296 -7.86 21.19 -2.02
N ASP A 297 -7.25 20.17 -2.63
CA ASP A 297 -7.05 18.86 -2.00
C ASP A 297 -6.22 18.96 -0.72
N ALA A 298 -5.18 19.82 -0.70
CA ALA A 298 -4.41 20.10 0.50
C ALA A 298 -5.25 20.83 1.57
N ALA A 299 -6.04 21.84 1.20
CA ALA A 299 -6.89 22.59 2.12
C ALA A 299 -7.98 21.70 2.74
N LEU A 300 -8.70 20.92 1.91
CA LEU A 300 -9.72 19.99 2.38
C LEU A 300 -9.11 18.87 3.25
N ALA A 301 -7.97 18.30 2.84
CA ALA A 301 -7.30 17.28 3.62
C ALA A 301 -6.71 17.79 4.95
N TYR A 302 -6.37 19.08 5.02
CA TYR A 302 -5.95 19.78 6.24
C TYR A 302 -7.14 20.06 7.16
N ALA A 303 -8.24 20.58 6.62
CA ALA A 303 -9.47 20.83 7.37
C ALA A 303 -10.07 19.54 7.97
N ASP A 304 -10.07 18.43 7.21
CA ASP A 304 -10.45 17.09 7.71
C ASP A 304 -9.57 16.63 8.88
N TRP A 305 -8.27 16.98 8.86
CA TRP A 305 -7.35 16.63 9.94
C TRP A 305 -7.57 17.49 11.18
N LEU A 306 -7.85 18.78 11.02
CA LEU A 306 -8.27 19.67 12.13
C LEU A 306 -9.58 19.19 12.77
N ASP A 307 -10.57 18.81 11.97
CA ASP A 307 -11.82 18.19 12.44
C ASP A 307 -11.56 16.88 13.21
N PHE A 308 -10.67 16.02 12.70
CA PHE A 308 -10.26 14.78 13.39
C PHE A 308 -9.55 15.05 14.73
N LYS A 309 -8.79 16.15 14.83
CA LYS A 309 -8.21 16.63 16.10
C LYS A 309 -9.22 17.35 17.01
N GLY A 310 -10.47 17.53 16.57
CA GLY A 310 -11.52 18.26 17.30
C GLY A 310 -11.41 19.79 17.23
N LEU A 311 -10.50 20.34 16.44
CA LEU A 311 -10.25 21.77 16.29
C LEU A 311 -11.25 22.41 15.30
N LYS A 312 -12.54 22.30 15.59
CA LYS A 312 -13.63 22.59 14.64
C LYS A 312 -13.64 24.03 14.11
N GLU A 313 -13.31 25.03 14.95
CA GLU A 313 -13.31 26.44 14.52
C GLU A 313 -12.20 26.73 13.49
N THR A 314 -10.99 26.19 13.71
CA THR A 314 -9.90 26.32 12.72
C THR A 314 -10.17 25.48 11.48
N ALA A 315 -10.78 24.29 11.62
CA ALA A 315 -11.26 23.50 10.48
C ALA A 315 -12.25 24.32 9.61
N GLY A 316 -13.25 24.96 10.23
CA GLY A 316 -14.21 25.82 9.54
C GLY A 316 -13.56 27.00 8.80
N ASN A 317 -12.54 27.62 9.39
CA ASN A 317 -11.74 28.64 8.71
C ASN A 317 -11.01 28.08 7.49
N VAL A 318 -10.40 26.89 7.57
CA VAL A 318 -9.73 26.25 6.43
C VAL A 318 -10.73 25.78 5.36
N TYR A 319 -11.92 25.29 5.72
CA TYR A 319 -13.00 25.01 4.74
C TYR A 319 -13.48 26.30 4.04
N SER A 320 -13.50 27.45 4.72
CA SER A 320 -13.79 28.74 4.09
C SER A 320 -12.67 29.17 3.11
N TRP A 321 -11.41 28.93 3.45
CA TRP A 321 -10.27 29.16 2.55
C TRP A 321 -10.30 28.22 1.34
N ALA A 322 -10.68 26.95 1.52
CA ALA A 322 -10.93 26.00 0.43
C ALA A 322 -12.03 26.50 -0.53
N MET A 323 -13.09 27.12 0.00
CA MET A 323 -14.15 27.75 -0.79
C MET A 323 -13.67 29.01 -1.55
N ASP A 324 -12.79 29.80 -0.94
CA ASP A 324 -12.15 30.94 -1.63
C ASP A 324 -11.20 30.46 -2.75
N ILE A 325 -10.42 29.39 -2.54
CA ILE A 325 -9.61 28.74 -3.59
C ILE A 325 -10.52 28.26 -4.73
N ALA A 326 -11.60 27.55 -4.43
CA ALA A 326 -12.52 27.02 -5.44
C ALA A 326 -13.33 28.09 -6.19
N THR A 327 -13.47 29.30 -5.63
CA THR A 327 -14.15 30.43 -6.29
C THR A 327 -13.20 31.44 -6.96
N ALA A 328 -11.89 31.33 -6.75
CA ALA A 328 -10.88 32.22 -7.36
C ALA A 328 -10.67 31.96 -8.88
N GLU A 329 -11.08 30.81 -9.39
CA GLU A 329 -10.94 30.42 -10.80
C GLU A 329 -12.28 30.27 -11.54
N LEU A 330 -13.37 30.80 -10.98
CA LEU A 330 -14.54 31.06 -11.80
C LEU A 330 -14.16 32.01 -12.94
N PRO A 331 -14.71 31.85 -14.17
CA PRO A 331 -14.38 32.73 -15.29
C PRO A 331 -14.56 34.20 -14.90
N VAL A 332 -13.63 35.06 -15.33
CA VAL A 332 -13.51 36.47 -14.88
C VAL A 332 -14.81 37.29 -15.07
N GLU A 333 -15.68 36.87 -15.98
CA GLU A 333 -16.99 37.47 -16.27
C GLU A 333 -18.09 37.15 -15.22
N VAL A 334 -17.84 36.20 -14.30
CA VAL A 334 -18.85 35.63 -13.39
C VAL A 334 -18.56 35.99 -11.94
N ASP A 335 -19.38 36.88 -11.35
CA ASP A 335 -19.26 37.18 -9.92
C ASP A 335 -19.42 35.91 -9.06
N PRO A 336 -18.45 35.56 -8.19
CA PRO A 336 -18.54 34.35 -7.36
C PRO A 336 -19.78 34.37 -6.44
N ASN A 337 -20.19 35.56 -6.01
CA ASN A 337 -21.38 35.79 -5.20
C ASN A 337 -22.71 35.51 -5.94
N LYS A 338 -22.72 35.43 -7.27
CA LYS A 338 -23.89 34.96 -8.06
C LYS A 338 -24.00 33.43 -8.06
N VAL A 339 -22.88 32.71 -7.92
CA VAL A 339 -22.83 31.24 -7.95
C VAL A 339 -22.99 30.63 -6.56
N VAL A 340 -22.27 31.12 -5.55
CA VAL A 340 -22.20 30.50 -4.21
C VAL A 340 -22.33 31.52 -3.09
N VAL A 341 -22.90 31.09 -1.95
CA VAL A 341 -22.77 31.81 -0.67
C VAL A 341 -21.49 31.33 0.02
N ARG A 342 -20.36 32.03 -0.20
CA ARG A 342 -19.01 31.61 0.27
C ARG A 342 -18.95 31.10 1.72
N LYS A 343 -19.64 31.78 2.65
CA LYS A 343 -19.65 31.43 4.08
C LYS A 343 -20.37 30.11 4.42
N THR A 344 -21.25 29.62 3.56
CA THR A 344 -22.06 28.41 3.82
C THR A 344 -21.91 27.33 2.76
N GLY A 345 -21.23 27.59 1.62
CA GLY A 345 -21.10 26.63 0.52
C GLY A 345 -22.40 26.34 -0.25
N ILE A 346 -23.49 27.07 0.03
CA ILE A 346 -24.78 26.84 -0.63
C ILE A 346 -24.72 27.38 -2.07
N LEU A 347 -24.99 26.51 -3.04
CA LEU A 347 -25.02 26.82 -4.47
C LEU A 347 -26.36 27.49 -4.85
N LYS A 348 -26.30 28.47 -5.75
CA LYS A 348 -27.48 29.23 -6.23
C LYS A 348 -27.88 28.75 -7.62
N GLU A 349 -29.16 28.43 -7.79
CA GLU A 349 -29.74 27.87 -9.04
C GLU A 349 -29.37 28.65 -10.30
N ARG A 350 -29.36 29.98 -10.24
CA ARG A 350 -29.00 30.86 -11.37
C ARG A 350 -27.53 30.76 -11.78
N GLY A 351 -26.66 30.25 -10.91
CA GLY A 351 -25.24 30.04 -11.15
C GLY A 351 -24.88 28.63 -11.63
N ASN A 352 -25.84 27.69 -11.69
CA ASN A 352 -25.57 26.28 -12.02
C ASN A 352 -24.83 26.07 -13.37
N ALA A 353 -24.97 27.00 -14.31
CA ALA A 353 -24.26 26.98 -15.60
C ALA A 353 -22.74 27.19 -15.49
N HIS A 354 -22.23 27.69 -14.37
CA HIS A 354 -20.80 27.98 -14.13
C HIS A 354 -20.21 27.16 -12.98
N VAL A 355 -20.90 26.11 -12.53
CA VAL A 355 -20.42 25.24 -11.45
C VAL A 355 -19.30 24.33 -11.96
N THR A 356 -18.19 24.32 -11.23
CA THR A 356 -17.00 23.50 -11.49
C THR A 356 -16.93 22.31 -10.53
N GLU A 357 -16.16 21.28 -10.85
CA GLU A 357 -16.07 20.09 -9.99
C GLU A 357 -15.35 20.41 -8.66
N ASN A 358 -14.33 21.26 -8.70
CA ASN A 358 -13.67 21.78 -7.50
C ASN A 358 -14.65 22.51 -6.55
N LEU A 359 -15.62 23.25 -7.10
CA LEU A 359 -16.65 23.95 -6.32
C LEU A 359 -17.68 22.98 -5.71
N LEU A 360 -18.07 21.94 -6.43
CA LEU A 360 -18.93 20.87 -5.91
C LEU A 360 -18.25 20.15 -4.74
N ARG A 361 -16.98 19.77 -4.91
CA ARG A 361 -16.16 19.07 -3.91
C ARG A 361 -15.86 19.92 -2.66
N ALA A 362 -15.63 21.22 -2.83
CA ALA A 362 -15.51 22.15 -1.70
C ALA A 362 -16.82 22.26 -0.91
N SER A 363 -17.96 22.31 -1.62
CA SER A 363 -19.29 22.43 -1.01
C SER A 363 -19.71 21.17 -0.26
N THR A 364 -19.43 19.97 -0.79
CA THR A 364 -19.74 18.71 -0.08
C THR A 364 -18.91 18.53 1.18
N ALA A 365 -17.63 18.86 1.14
CA ALA A 365 -16.76 18.81 2.32
C ALA A 365 -17.21 19.78 3.43
N LEU A 366 -17.62 21.01 3.05
CA LEU A 366 -18.21 21.97 3.98
C LEU A 366 -19.54 21.44 4.56
N GLY A 367 -20.37 20.76 3.75
CA GLY A 367 -21.57 20.05 4.22
C GLY A 367 -21.26 18.99 5.29
N VAL A 368 -20.23 18.15 5.08
CA VAL A 368 -19.79 17.14 6.06
C VAL A 368 -19.28 17.81 7.35
N HIS A 369 -18.58 18.94 7.26
CA HIS A 369 -18.17 19.72 8.42
C HIS A 369 -19.36 20.25 9.23
N GLN A 370 -20.44 20.73 8.58
CA GLN A 370 -21.65 21.14 9.30
C GLN A 370 -22.34 19.97 10.02
N VAL A 371 -22.32 18.75 9.44
CA VAL A 371 -22.77 17.53 10.15
C VAL A 371 -21.90 17.24 11.37
N ARG A 372 -20.57 17.38 11.27
CA ARG A 372 -19.63 17.22 12.41
C ARG A 372 -19.79 18.31 13.48
N LEU A 373 -20.25 19.52 13.11
CA LEU A 373 -20.64 20.58 14.06
C LEU A 373 -21.99 20.29 14.74
N GLY A 374 -22.90 19.60 14.04
CA GLY A 374 -24.26 19.31 14.49
C GLY A 374 -25.33 20.20 13.84
N ASP A 375 -24.96 21.09 12.92
CA ASP A 375 -25.90 21.93 12.17
C ASP A 375 -26.50 21.15 10.99
N LEU A 376 -27.43 20.26 11.33
CA LEU A 376 -28.20 19.45 10.37
C LEU A 376 -28.99 20.29 9.33
N PRO A 377 -29.66 21.41 9.66
CA PRO A 377 -30.43 22.16 8.66
C PRO A 377 -29.56 22.88 7.63
N THR A 378 -28.40 23.44 8.01
CA THR A 378 -27.46 24.01 7.01
C THR A 378 -26.83 22.90 6.18
N ALA A 379 -26.37 21.80 6.78
CA ALA A 379 -25.84 20.64 6.08
C ALA A 379 -26.82 20.11 5.01
N LEU A 380 -28.09 19.92 5.38
CA LEU A 380 -29.14 19.51 4.45
C LEU A 380 -29.31 20.49 3.29
N SER A 381 -29.30 21.80 3.56
CA SER A 381 -29.42 22.83 2.52
C SER A 381 -28.24 22.82 1.54
N ILE A 382 -27.02 22.55 2.04
CA ILE A 382 -25.81 22.41 1.23
C ILE A 382 -25.93 21.19 0.32
N PHE A 383 -26.14 19.98 0.87
CA PHE A 383 -26.22 18.75 0.08
C PHE A 383 -27.35 18.78 -0.96
N VAL A 384 -28.52 19.33 -0.61
CA VAL A 384 -29.63 19.53 -1.57
C VAL A 384 -29.26 20.54 -2.66
N SER A 385 -28.49 21.60 -2.36
CA SER A 385 -28.02 22.54 -3.39
C SER A 385 -26.99 21.90 -4.34
N VAL A 386 -26.08 21.07 -3.83
CA VAL A 386 -25.10 20.30 -4.63
C VAL A 386 -25.81 19.27 -5.52
N LEU A 387 -26.75 18.50 -4.97
CA LEU A 387 -27.52 17.51 -5.74
C LEU A 387 -28.38 18.19 -6.83
N ARG A 388 -28.97 19.35 -6.54
CA ARG A 388 -29.69 20.16 -7.54
C ARG A 388 -28.76 20.69 -8.63
N ALA A 389 -27.55 21.12 -8.26
CA ALA A 389 -26.55 21.57 -9.23
C ALA A 389 -26.13 20.40 -10.16
N ARG A 390 -25.68 19.25 -9.62
CA ARG A 390 -25.29 18.06 -10.42
C ARG A 390 -26.41 17.57 -11.36
N ARG A 391 -27.68 17.61 -10.91
CA ARG A 391 -28.86 17.27 -11.74
C ARG A 391 -29.24 18.29 -12.81
N SER A 392 -28.61 19.47 -12.82
CA SER A 392 -28.82 20.52 -13.83
C SER A 392 -27.60 20.77 -14.74
N LEU A 393 -26.54 19.97 -14.58
CA LEU A 393 -25.40 19.97 -15.49
C LEU A 393 -25.79 19.39 -16.85
N PRO A 394 -25.16 19.83 -17.96
CA PRO A 394 -25.31 19.15 -19.24
C PRO A 394 -24.83 17.70 -19.12
N GLN A 395 -25.51 16.78 -19.80
CA GLN A 395 -25.05 15.41 -19.96
C GLN A 395 -23.84 15.37 -20.91
N GLU A 396 -22.90 14.46 -20.66
CA GLU A 396 -21.77 14.24 -21.56
C GLU A 396 -22.27 13.59 -22.86
N GLU A 397 -22.29 14.35 -23.96
CA GLU A 397 -22.54 13.79 -25.29
C GLU A 397 -21.26 13.10 -25.79
N ASN A 398 -21.35 11.80 -26.09
CA ASN A 398 -20.26 10.99 -26.65
C ASN A 398 -19.93 11.41 -28.10
N SER A 399 -19.38 12.61 -28.27
CA SER A 399 -19.07 13.26 -29.55
C SER A 399 -17.58 13.58 -29.66
N ALA A 400 -16.93 12.94 -30.64
CA ALA A 400 -15.49 12.98 -30.86
C ALA A 400 -14.96 14.42 -31.11
N SER A 401 -14.37 15.04 -30.08
CA SER A 401 -13.74 16.37 -30.17
C SER A 401 -12.45 16.56 -29.35
N ILE A 402 -11.83 15.47 -28.88
CA ILE A 402 -10.41 15.47 -28.46
C ILE A 402 -9.59 14.65 -29.47
N THR A 403 -9.65 15.07 -30.74
CA THR A 403 -8.76 14.60 -31.81
C THR A 403 -7.85 15.77 -32.22
N GLU A 404 -6.91 16.13 -31.35
CA GLU A 404 -5.67 16.77 -31.81
C GLU A 404 -4.52 16.50 -30.83
N GLN A 405 -3.32 16.36 -31.37
CA GLN A 405 -2.03 16.25 -30.66
C GLN A 405 -1.82 15.04 -29.72
N ILE A 406 -2.19 13.82 -30.17
CA ILE A 406 -1.27 12.68 -30.02
C ILE A 406 -0.86 12.21 -31.41
N SER A 407 0.38 12.51 -31.80
CA SER A 407 0.99 11.99 -33.02
C SER A 407 1.23 10.48 -32.88
N SER A 408 0.45 9.67 -33.60
CA SER A 408 0.66 8.22 -33.63
C SER A 408 1.97 7.84 -34.33
N PRO A 409 2.76 6.90 -33.77
CA PRO A 409 3.88 6.32 -34.50
C PRO A 409 3.35 5.49 -35.69
N PRO A 410 4.04 5.49 -36.85
CA PRO A 410 3.45 4.99 -38.09
C PRO A 410 3.36 3.45 -38.16
N ASN A 411 2.16 2.97 -38.49
CA ASN A 411 1.88 1.78 -39.32
C ASN A 411 2.70 0.51 -39.07
N ALA A 412 2.37 -0.23 -38.00
CA ALA A 412 2.62 -1.67 -37.96
C ALA A 412 1.54 -2.42 -38.77
N SER A 413 1.79 -2.63 -40.07
CA SER A 413 0.86 -3.32 -40.97
C SER A 413 0.67 -4.81 -40.61
N LYS A 414 -0.51 -5.35 -40.92
CA LYS A 414 -0.92 -6.74 -40.64
C LYS A 414 0.12 -7.77 -41.11
N ALA A 415 0.90 -8.32 -40.19
CA ALA A 415 1.77 -9.48 -40.41
C ALA A 415 1.15 -10.76 -39.84
N LYS A 416 1.07 -11.81 -40.65
CA LYS A 416 0.59 -13.14 -40.24
C LYS A 416 1.78 -13.99 -39.75
N ASN A 417 1.53 -14.84 -38.76
CA ASN A 417 2.34 -16.02 -38.41
C ASN A 417 3.75 -15.75 -37.81
N ASP A 418 3.84 -14.95 -36.76
CA ASP A 418 5.07 -14.89 -35.94
C ASP A 418 5.24 -16.17 -35.08
N SER A 419 6.44 -16.75 -35.10
CA SER A 419 6.73 -18.03 -34.45
C SER A 419 7.04 -17.88 -32.96
N VAL A 420 6.83 -18.96 -32.20
CA VAL A 420 6.99 -19.02 -30.72
C VAL A 420 8.35 -18.54 -30.23
N LEU A 421 9.41 -18.71 -31.04
CA LEU A 421 10.77 -18.28 -30.73
C LEU A 421 10.95 -16.75 -30.69
N THR A 422 9.99 -15.98 -31.24
CA THR A 422 9.99 -14.51 -31.20
C THR A 422 9.27 -13.92 -29.98
N LEU A 423 8.48 -14.72 -29.25
CA LEU A 423 7.71 -14.24 -28.08
C LEU A 423 8.61 -13.93 -26.88
N VAL A 424 9.60 -14.80 -26.60
CA VAL A 424 10.51 -14.64 -25.46
C VAL A 424 11.25 -13.29 -25.46
N PRO A 425 11.94 -12.85 -26.54
CA PRO A 425 12.58 -11.54 -26.55
C PRO A 425 11.57 -10.38 -26.47
N LYS A 426 10.37 -10.50 -27.07
CA LYS A 426 9.33 -9.46 -27.00
C LYS A 426 8.80 -9.29 -25.56
N SER A 427 8.55 -10.38 -24.84
CA SER A 427 8.11 -10.35 -23.44
C SER A 427 9.19 -9.88 -22.46
N ILE A 428 10.47 -10.08 -22.78
CA ILE A 428 11.59 -9.52 -21.99
C ILE A 428 11.76 -8.03 -22.29
N LEU A 429 11.68 -7.61 -23.56
CA LEU A 429 11.78 -6.21 -23.96
C LEU A 429 10.61 -5.39 -23.41
N SER A 430 9.38 -5.90 -23.41
CA SER A 430 8.24 -5.20 -22.78
C SER A 430 8.34 -5.12 -21.24
N PHE A 431 9.18 -5.94 -20.62
CA PHE A 431 9.56 -5.82 -19.19
C PHE A 431 10.72 -4.85 -18.96
N LEU A 432 11.40 -4.37 -20.02
CA LEU A 432 12.50 -3.40 -19.94
C LEU A 432 12.12 -2.01 -20.50
N THR A 433 11.01 -1.90 -21.24
CA THR A 433 10.39 -0.61 -21.56
C THR A 433 9.63 -0.08 -20.35
N PRO A 434 9.93 1.13 -19.84
CA PRO A 434 9.18 1.71 -18.72
C PRO A 434 7.72 1.97 -19.12
N PRO A 435 6.77 1.88 -18.18
CA PRO A 435 5.39 2.27 -18.44
C PRO A 435 5.31 3.78 -18.75
N ALA A 436 4.31 4.17 -19.55
CA ALA A 436 4.00 5.58 -19.74
C ALA A 436 3.60 6.20 -18.39
N TYR A 437 4.20 7.34 -18.04
CA TYR A 437 3.78 8.11 -16.86
C TYR A 437 2.36 8.66 -17.10
N PRO A 438 1.45 8.62 -16.10
CA PRO A 438 0.07 9.03 -16.30
C PRO A 438 -0.06 10.48 -16.77
N LEU A 439 -0.99 10.69 -17.70
CA LEU A 439 -1.42 12.01 -18.18
C LEU A 439 -1.93 12.89 -17.02
N PRO A 440 -1.92 14.22 -17.16
CA PRO A 440 -2.42 15.11 -16.10
C PRO A 440 -3.84 14.75 -15.68
N THR A 441 -4.08 14.71 -14.36
CA THR A 441 -5.42 14.70 -13.78
C THR A 441 -6.14 15.98 -14.20
N ARG A 442 -7.41 15.86 -14.62
CA ARG A 442 -8.29 16.99 -14.95
C ARG A 442 -8.24 18.04 -13.83
N THR A 443 -8.10 19.31 -14.18
CA THR A 443 -7.88 20.39 -13.19
C THR A 443 -9.08 20.65 -12.29
N GLY A 444 -10.28 20.17 -12.65
CA GLY A 444 -11.52 20.40 -11.89
C GLY A 444 -12.06 21.84 -11.98
N ASN A 445 -11.34 22.71 -12.71
CA ASN A 445 -11.67 24.12 -12.97
C ASN A 445 -12.63 24.28 -14.16
N GLU A 446 -12.67 23.26 -15.01
CA GLU A 446 -13.65 23.16 -16.09
C GLU A 446 -15.07 23.08 -15.51
N ARG A 447 -16.05 23.49 -16.33
CA ARG A 447 -17.47 23.31 -16.01
C ARG A 447 -17.75 21.82 -15.77
N ALA A 448 -18.44 21.52 -14.67
CA ALA A 448 -18.84 20.15 -14.36
C ALA A 448 -19.83 19.62 -15.40
N VAL A 449 -19.73 18.33 -15.71
CA VAL A 449 -20.55 17.62 -16.71
C VAL A 449 -21.16 16.39 -16.04
N ARG A 450 -22.41 16.07 -16.36
CA ARG A 450 -23.08 14.86 -15.87
C ARG A 450 -22.67 13.67 -16.72
N SER A 451 -21.85 12.79 -16.16
CA SER A 451 -21.48 11.49 -16.73
C SER A 451 -21.86 10.33 -15.82
N ILE A 452 -21.90 9.11 -16.36
CA ILE A 452 -22.26 7.90 -15.59
C ILE A 452 -21.31 7.72 -14.39
N TYR A 453 -20.03 8.01 -14.58
CA TYR A 453 -19.01 8.05 -13.53
C TYR A 453 -19.35 8.98 -12.35
N THR A 454 -20.07 10.08 -12.58
CA THR A 454 -20.51 11.03 -11.53
C THR A 454 -21.82 10.63 -10.84
N ALA A 455 -22.59 9.67 -11.37
CA ALA A 455 -23.90 9.31 -10.81
C ALA A 455 -23.79 8.65 -9.43
N CYS A 456 -22.71 7.92 -9.13
CA CYS A 456 -22.46 7.39 -7.80
C CYS A 456 -22.15 8.47 -6.76
N GLU A 457 -21.67 9.65 -7.17
CA GLU A 457 -21.52 10.79 -6.26
C GLU A 457 -22.88 11.44 -5.93
N GLU A 458 -23.86 11.35 -6.84
CA GLU A 458 -25.25 11.68 -6.51
C GLU A 458 -25.86 10.66 -5.55
N ALA A 459 -25.57 9.37 -5.71
CA ALA A 459 -26.00 8.35 -4.75
C ALA A 459 -25.42 8.63 -3.35
N GLY A 460 -24.12 8.92 -3.24
CA GLY A 460 -23.50 9.32 -1.97
C GLY A 460 -24.13 10.56 -1.33
N LEU A 461 -24.47 11.57 -2.14
CA LEU A 461 -25.25 12.74 -1.67
C LEU A 461 -26.64 12.36 -1.16
N MET A 462 -27.33 11.44 -1.83
CA MET A 462 -28.64 10.95 -1.41
C MET A 462 -28.59 10.12 -0.13
N VAL A 463 -27.50 9.37 0.13
CA VAL A 463 -27.28 8.70 1.43
C VAL A 463 -27.18 9.74 2.56
N TYR A 464 -26.32 10.75 2.43
CA TYR A 464 -26.20 11.83 3.44
C TYR A 464 -27.52 12.59 3.65
N ILE A 465 -28.25 12.91 2.58
CA ILE A 465 -29.57 13.54 2.66
C ILE A 465 -30.57 12.63 3.39
N GLY A 466 -30.53 11.31 3.14
CA GLY A 466 -31.35 10.32 3.83
C GLY A 466 -31.06 10.24 5.32
N GLU A 467 -29.79 10.13 5.72
CA GLU A 467 -29.33 10.17 7.12
C GLU A 467 -29.84 11.41 7.85
N ILE A 468 -29.61 12.60 7.28
CA ILE A 468 -29.94 13.88 7.92
C ILE A 468 -31.47 14.04 8.03
N ILE A 469 -32.24 13.67 6.99
CA ILE A 469 -33.71 13.72 7.04
C ILE A 469 -34.26 12.72 8.08
N PHE A 470 -33.69 11.51 8.16
CA PHE A 470 -34.06 10.49 9.13
C PHE A 470 -33.85 10.98 10.57
N ALA A 471 -32.66 11.50 10.86
CA ALA A 471 -32.27 11.95 12.19
C ALA A 471 -32.98 13.24 12.64
N ALA A 472 -33.23 14.19 11.71
CA ALA A 472 -33.71 15.52 12.06
C ALA A 472 -35.23 15.74 11.94
N SER A 473 -35.94 14.99 11.08
CA SER A 473 -37.29 15.42 10.64
C SER A 473 -38.32 14.31 10.42
N SER A 474 -37.97 13.23 9.72
CA SER A 474 -38.95 12.23 9.29
C SER A 474 -38.26 10.92 8.89
N HIS A 475 -38.41 9.90 9.74
CA HIS A 475 -37.73 8.61 9.58
C HIS A 475 -38.09 7.95 8.24
N GLU A 476 -39.38 7.90 7.87
CA GLU A 476 -39.83 7.28 6.62
C GLU A 476 -39.26 7.95 5.37
N ARG A 477 -39.15 9.29 5.38
CA ARG A 477 -38.64 10.05 4.24
C ARG A 477 -37.13 9.89 4.10
N GLY A 478 -36.39 9.89 5.21
CA GLY A 478 -34.95 9.65 5.21
C GLY A 478 -34.61 8.25 4.72
N LEU A 479 -35.37 7.25 5.19
CA LEU A 479 -35.27 5.87 4.72
C LEU A 479 -35.57 5.74 3.22
N ALA A 480 -36.60 6.43 2.70
CA ALA A 480 -36.89 6.47 1.26
C ALA A 480 -35.70 7.02 0.45
N TRP A 481 -35.08 8.14 0.87
CA TRP A 481 -33.87 8.65 0.22
C TRP A 481 -32.70 7.65 0.24
N THR A 482 -32.51 6.88 1.32
CA THR A 482 -31.46 5.84 1.35
C THR A 482 -31.74 4.67 0.40
N ARG A 483 -33.02 4.31 0.20
CA ARG A 483 -33.42 3.29 -0.78
C ARG A 483 -33.15 3.76 -2.21
N ASP A 484 -33.65 4.94 -2.56
CA ASP A 484 -33.42 5.57 -3.87
C ASP A 484 -31.91 5.72 -4.17
N ALA A 485 -31.08 5.93 -3.15
CA ALA A 485 -29.62 6.03 -3.27
C ALA A 485 -28.96 4.67 -3.60
N VAL A 486 -29.36 3.59 -2.92
CA VAL A 486 -28.86 2.23 -3.20
C VAL A 486 -29.27 1.79 -4.60
N ASP A 487 -30.53 2.00 -4.97
CA ASP A 487 -31.06 1.62 -6.28
C ASP A 487 -30.39 2.43 -7.42
N LEU A 488 -30.07 3.71 -7.20
CA LEU A 488 -29.29 4.55 -8.14
C LEU A 488 -27.84 4.05 -8.29
N ALA A 489 -27.17 3.70 -7.18
CA ALA A 489 -25.79 3.21 -7.24
C ALA A 489 -25.69 1.84 -7.93
N GLU A 490 -26.62 0.92 -7.67
CA GLU A 490 -26.71 -0.36 -8.39
C GLU A 490 -26.98 -0.17 -9.88
N ALA A 491 -27.95 0.67 -10.26
CA ALA A 491 -28.24 0.97 -11.66
C ALA A 491 -27.02 1.56 -12.39
N THR A 492 -26.23 2.40 -11.71
CA THR A 492 -24.99 2.95 -12.26
C THR A 492 -23.93 1.86 -12.47
N ILE A 493 -23.75 0.93 -11.52
CA ILE A 493 -22.81 -0.20 -11.67
C ILE A 493 -23.21 -1.10 -12.84
N LEU A 494 -24.52 -1.36 -13.02
CA LEU A 494 -25.02 -2.16 -14.14
C LEU A 494 -24.79 -1.47 -15.50
N GLN A 495 -24.92 -0.14 -15.56
CA GLN A 495 -24.61 0.64 -16.77
C GLN A 495 -23.11 0.59 -17.11
N LEU A 496 -22.24 0.81 -16.13
CA LEU A 496 -20.79 0.77 -16.34
C LEU A 496 -20.30 -0.61 -16.80
N ASN A 497 -20.83 -1.70 -16.22
CA ASN A 497 -20.52 -3.06 -16.67
C ASN A 497 -20.95 -3.29 -18.15
N ALA A 498 -22.07 -2.72 -18.59
CA ALA A 498 -22.51 -2.83 -19.97
C ALA A 498 -21.62 -2.05 -20.95
N GLU A 499 -21.15 -0.86 -20.54
CA GLU A 499 -20.17 -0.08 -21.34
C GLU A 499 -18.81 -0.79 -21.42
N GLU A 500 -18.38 -1.54 -20.39
CA GLU A 500 -17.20 -2.42 -20.45
C GLU A 500 -17.37 -3.54 -21.50
N GLU A 501 -18.54 -4.21 -21.52
CA GLU A 501 -18.85 -5.29 -22.45
C GLU A 501 -18.91 -4.83 -23.91
N GLU A 502 -19.55 -3.68 -24.19
CA GLU A 502 -19.62 -3.11 -25.55
C GLU A 502 -18.23 -2.67 -26.07
N GLN A 503 -17.34 -2.21 -25.19
CA GLN A 503 -15.99 -1.78 -25.57
C GLN A 503 -15.01 -2.96 -25.78
N ASN A 504 -15.25 -4.13 -25.18
CA ASN A 504 -14.39 -5.31 -25.31
C ASN A 504 -15.13 -6.59 -25.77
N PRO A 505 -15.70 -6.62 -26.99
CA PRO A 505 -16.49 -7.75 -27.50
C PRO A 505 -15.71 -9.06 -27.76
N ASN A 506 -14.42 -9.13 -27.38
CA ASN A 506 -13.58 -10.32 -27.47
C ASN A 506 -13.16 -10.91 -26.11
N SER A 507 -13.46 -10.26 -24.97
CA SER A 507 -13.14 -10.79 -23.65
C SER A 507 -14.24 -11.72 -23.13
N ASN A 508 -14.22 -12.97 -23.59
CA ASN A 508 -15.03 -14.06 -23.02
C ASN A 508 -14.62 -14.32 -21.55
N SER A 509 -15.19 -13.57 -20.61
CA SER A 509 -14.86 -13.61 -19.18
C SER A 509 -16.12 -13.65 -18.31
N MET A 510 -16.93 -14.70 -18.47
CA MET A 510 -18.02 -15.06 -17.54
C MET A 510 -17.44 -15.57 -16.20
N PHE A 511 -16.64 -14.75 -15.51
CA PHE A 511 -16.05 -15.07 -14.22
C PHE A 511 -15.63 -13.80 -13.47
N MET A 512 -16.39 -13.42 -12.43
CA MET A 512 -15.92 -12.45 -11.45
C MET A 512 -14.84 -13.08 -10.57
N THR A 513 -13.58 -12.89 -10.94
CA THR A 513 -12.46 -13.00 -10.00
C THR A 513 -11.82 -11.65 -9.74
N THR A 514 -11.92 -11.21 -8.48
CA THR A 514 -10.87 -10.40 -7.87
C THR A 514 -9.52 -11.11 -8.06
N ASN A 515 -8.54 -10.38 -8.62
CA ASN A 515 -7.13 -10.75 -8.92
C ASN A 515 -6.76 -10.73 -10.41
N ASN A 516 -6.78 -9.56 -11.05
CA ASN A 516 -6.02 -9.33 -12.28
C ASN A 516 -5.58 -7.86 -12.43
N ALA A 517 -4.66 -7.41 -11.57
CA ALA A 517 -3.95 -6.14 -11.75
C ALA A 517 -2.94 -6.27 -12.91
N GLY A 518 -3.44 -6.21 -14.16
CA GLY A 518 -2.72 -6.76 -15.32
C GLY A 518 -3.03 -6.16 -16.70
N SER A 519 -3.73 -5.01 -16.78
CA SER A 519 -3.83 -4.21 -18.01
C SER A 519 -3.85 -2.73 -17.63
N GLY A 520 -3.08 -1.88 -18.31
CA GLY A 520 -2.78 -0.53 -17.85
C GLY A 520 -2.80 0.55 -18.92
N SER A 521 -2.70 1.80 -18.44
CA SER A 521 -2.53 3.09 -19.15
C SER A 521 -3.74 3.86 -19.69
N LEU A 522 -4.98 3.41 -19.50
CA LEU A 522 -6.17 4.31 -19.56
C LEU A 522 -7.11 4.20 -18.34
N SER A 523 -7.12 3.07 -17.62
CA SER A 523 -7.92 2.91 -16.39
C SER A 523 -7.13 3.36 -15.15
N MET A 524 -7.32 4.62 -14.76
CA MET A 524 -7.08 5.13 -13.39
C MET A 524 -8.32 5.81 -12.79
N ASN A 525 -9.32 6.17 -13.61
CA ASN A 525 -10.61 6.69 -13.13
C ASN A 525 -11.66 5.57 -13.00
N HIS A 526 -11.61 4.55 -13.86
CA HIS A 526 -12.68 3.57 -14.05
C HIS A 526 -12.70 2.47 -12.98
N SER A 527 -11.52 2.01 -12.52
CA SER A 527 -11.40 1.19 -11.31
C SER A 527 -12.01 1.90 -10.10
N ASP A 528 -11.69 3.19 -9.98
CA ASP A 528 -12.02 4.02 -8.84
C ASP A 528 -13.51 4.40 -8.82
N THR A 529 -14.16 4.51 -9.98
CA THR A 529 -15.62 4.70 -10.04
C THR A 529 -16.36 3.45 -9.57
N HIS A 530 -15.98 2.25 -10.03
CA HIS A 530 -16.62 1.01 -9.53
C HIS A 530 -16.39 0.83 -8.03
N GLN A 531 -15.19 1.16 -7.54
CA GLN A 531 -14.86 1.18 -6.11
C GLN A 531 -15.79 2.14 -5.33
N ARG A 532 -15.89 3.42 -5.75
CA ARG A 532 -16.79 4.43 -5.13
C ARG A 532 -18.25 3.99 -5.17
N CYS A 533 -18.72 3.44 -6.28
CA CYS A 533 -20.10 2.96 -6.41
C CYS A 533 -20.38 1.80 -5.43
N ARG A 534 -19.45 0.84 -5.31
CA ARG A 534 -19.55 -0.26 -4.31
C ARG A 534 -19.57 0.26 -2.88
N GLU A 535 -18.74 1.27 -2.57
CA GLU A 535 -18.70 1.92 -1.27
C GLU A 535 -20.02 2.65 -0.97
N CYS A 536 -20.64 3.30 -1.96
CA CYS A 536 -21.97 3.91 -1.83
C CYS A 536 -23.08 2.86 -1.60
N VAL A 537 -23.04 1.71 -2.29
CA VAL A 537 -23.97 0.59 -2.06
C VAL A 537 -23.77 0.01 -0.65
N LYS A 538 -22.52 -0.19 -0.18
CA LYS A 538 -22.23 -0.69 1.17
C LYS A 538 -22.78 0.26 2.23
N ALA A 539 -22.43 1.54 2.16
CA ALA A 539 -22.89 2.57 3.09
C ALA A 539 -24.42 2.71 3.08
N GLY A 540 -25.05 2.76 1.91
CA GLY A 540 -26.50 2.86 1.79
C GLY A 540 -27.24 1.66 2.39
N LEU A 541 -26.74 0.43 2.20
CA LEU A 541 -27.32 -0.77 2.81
C LEU A 541 -27.12 -0.81 4.33
N ASP A 542 -25.92 -0.55 4.83
CA ASP A 542 -25.65 -0.55 6.28
C ASP A 542 -26.44 0.57 7.00
N ASN A 543 -26.61 1.74 6.37
CA ASN A 543 -27.47 2.81 6.86
C ASN A 543 -28.95 2.42 6.87
N TRP A 544 -29.50 1.89 5.77
CA TRP A 544 -30.90 1.43 5.70
C TRP A 544 -31.18 0.33 6.75
N LYS A 545 -30.25 -0.60 6.93
CA LYS A 545 -30.25 -1.65 7.97
C LYS A 545 -30.26 -1.06 9.39
N GLN A 546 -29.46 -0.02 9.67
CA GLN A 546 -29.45 0.67 10.96
C GLN A 546 -30.74 1.46 11.20
N MET A 547 -31.23 2.19 10.21
CA MET A 547 -32.49 2.94 10.25
C MET A 547 -33.70 2.05 10.53
N VAL A 548 -33.80 0.91 9.84
CA VAL A 548 -34.88 -0.06 10.05
C VAL A 548 -34.82 -0.67 11.44
N ARG A 549 -33.63 -1.02 11.95
CA ARG A 549 -33.48 -1.54 13.32
C ARG A 549 -33.93 -0.54 14.38
N GLN A 550 -33.59 0.74 14.22
CA GLN A 550 -34.09 1.80 15.10
C GLN A 550 -35.62 1.95 15.02
N LEU A 551 -36.22 1.75 13.84
CA LEU A 551 -37.68 1.76 13.67
C LEU A 551 -38.37 0.52 14.27
N VAL A 552 -37.80 -0.68 14.14
CA VAL A 552 -38.32 -1.90 14.80
C VAL A 552 -38.32 -1.73 16.32
N VAL A 553 -37.17 -1.33 16.90
CA VAL A 553 -37.05 -1.12 18.36
C VAL A 553 -37.99 0.00 18.84
N LYS A 554 -38.16 1.07 18.07
CA LYS A 554 -39.13 2.13 18.39
C LYS A 554 -40.57 1.60 18.37
N ALA A 555 -40.95 0.83 17.34
CA ALA A 555 -42.30 0.27 17.23
C ALA A 555 -42.59 -0.78 18.32
N GLU A 556 -41.60 -1.58 18.71
CA GLU A 556 -41.69 -2.52 19.84
C GLU A 556 -41.94 -1.78 21.17
N ASN A 557 -41.16 -0.73 21.45
CA ASN A 557 -41.37 0.11 22.64
C ASN A 557 -42.75 0.78 22.64
N GLU A 558 -43.18 1.35 21.50
CA GLU A 558 -44.51 1.99 21.38
C GLU A 558 -45.67 0.98 21.47
N GLU A 559 -45.46 -0.28 21.07
CA GLU A 559 -46.43 -1.37 21.29
C GLU A 559 -46.53 -1.73 22.77
N LEU A 560 -45.39 -1.94 23.45
CA LEU A 560 -45.32 -2.21 24.89
C LEU A 560 -45.97 -1.07 25.71
N ASP A 561 -45.60 0.19 25.45
CA ASP A 561 -46.24 1.36 26.08
C ASP A 561 -47.76 1.38 25.85
N SER A 562 -48.23 1.00 24.66
CA SER A 562 -49.66 0.94 24.36
C SER A 562 -50.37 -0.19 25.12
N MET A 563 -49.72 -1.35 25.32
CA MET A 563 -50.23 -2.44 26.14
C MET A 563 -50.28 -2.02 27.62
N ASP A 564 -49.25 -1.36 28.11
CA ASP A 564 -49.13 -0.92 29.50
C ASP A 564 -50.12 0.21 29.84
N GLN A 565 -50.41 1.10 28.88
CA GLN A 565 -51.51 2.07 28.99
C GLN A 565 -52.89 1.40 28.98
N VAL A 566 -53.09 0.37 28.14
CA VAL A 566 -54.37 -0.38 28.10
C VAL A 566 -54.59 -1.18 29.37
N GLY A 567 -53.55 -1.76 29.97
CA GLY A 567 -53.62 -2.45 31.26
C GLY A 567 -53.98 -1.53 32.44
N LYS A 568 -53.80 -0.21 32.30
CA LYS A 568 -54.15 0.82 33.31
C LYS A 568 -55.53 1.43 33.08
N LEU A 569 -56.25 1.07 32.02
CA LEU A 569 -57.58 1.61 31.67
C LEU A 569 -58.72 0.74 32.21
N SER A 570 -59.85 1.39 32.52
CA SER A 570 -61.09 0.69 32.91
C SER A 570 -61.59 -0.24 31.80
N TRP A 571 -62.15 -1.39 32.18
CA TRP A 571 -62.56 -2.48 31.28
C TRP A 571 -63.38 -2.03 30.06
N LEU A 572 -64.34 -1.12 30.24
CA LEU A 572 -65.14 -0.54 29.15
C LEU A 572 -64.27 0.20 28.10
N SER A 573 -63.21 0.88 28.53
CA SER A 573 -62.29 1.62 27.64
C SER A 573 -61.32 0.71 26.89
N TRP A 574 -60.87 -0.38 27.53
CA TRP A 574 -60.07 -1.42 26.89
C TRP A 574 -60.80 -2.01 25.67
N TRP A 575 -62.08 -2.37 25.84
CA TRP A 575 -62.90 -2.94 24.76
C TRP A 575 -63.37 -1.89 23.73
N ALA A 576 -63.70 -0.66 24.15
CA ALA A 576 -64.19 0.38 23.24
C ALA A 576 -63.12 0.88 22.22
N GLY A 577 -61.84 0.90 22.61
CA GLY A 577 -60.78 1.39 21.73
C GLY A 577 -59.35 0.96 22.04
N GLY A 578 -59.03 0.57 23.28
CA GLY A 578 -57.67 0.18 23.67
C GLY A 578 -57.08 -0.93 22.79
N MET A 579 -57.82 -2.03 22.63
CA MET A 579 -57.40 -3.19 21.85
C MET A 579 -57.12 -2.86 20.36
N LYS A 580 -57.78 -1.83 19.80
CA LYS A 580 -57.57 -1.39 18.41
C LYS A 580 -56.24 -0.65 18.25
N ARG A 581 -55.81 0.13 19.25
CA ARG A 581 -54.54 0.87 19.24
C ARG A 581 -53.34 -0.08 19.34
N VAL A 582 -53.39 -1.04 20.26
CA VAL A 582 -52.35 -2.09 20.38
C VAL A 582 -52.18 -2.83 19.06
N LYS A 583 -53.29 -3.29 18.46
CA LYS A 583 -53.24 -3.97 17.15
C LYS A 583 -52.73 -3.09 16.01
N GLN A 584 -52.94 -1.77 16.06
CA GLN A 584 -52.37 -0.85 15.08
C GLN A 584 -50.83 -0.76 15.23
N LYS A 585 -50.31 -0.75 16.46
CA LYS A 585 -48.87 -0.76 16.74
C LYS A 585 -48.21 -2.11 16.41
N GLU A 586 -48.87 -3.22 16.72
CA GLU A 586 -48.47 -4.57 16.30
C GLU A 586 -48.29 -4.66 14.76
N MET A 587 -49.21 -4.06 13.99
CA MET A 587 -49.11 -4.01 12.52
C MET A 587 -48.01 -3.07 12.02
N GLU A 588 -47.72 -1.98 12.76
CA GLU A 588 -46.62 -1.06 12.46
C GLU A 588 -45.25 -1.71 12.73
N ARG A 589 -45.11 -2.46 13.83
CA ARG A 589 -43.91 -3.27 14.13
C ARG A 589 -43.66 -4.30 13.03
N LYS A 590 -44.68 -5.06 12.63
CA LYS A 590 -44.61 -6.07 11.54
C LYS A 590 -44.22 -5.47 10.19
N ARG A 591 -44.59 -4.22 9.90
CA ARG A 591 -44.13 -3.50 8.70
C ARG A 591 -42.61 -3.29 8.73
N TRP A 592 -42.06 -2.88 9.87
CA TRP A 592 -40.62 -2.67 10.00
C TRP A 592 -39.83 -3.99 10.12
N GLU A 593 -40.40 -5.03 10.71
CA GLU A 593 -39.87 -6.41 10.65
C GLU A 593 -39.75 -6.90 9.19
N ALA A 594 -40.79 -6.69 8.38
CA ALA A 594 -40.79 -7.05 6.96
C ALA A 594 -39.76 -6.24 6.15
N GLU A 595 -39.61 -4.95 6.44
CA GLU A 595 -38.57 -4.10 5.85
C GLU A 595 -37.16 -4.60 6.23
N GLU A 596 -36.93 -5.09 7.46
CA GLU A 596 -35.61 -5.63 7.85
C GLU A 596 -35.28 -6.93 7.10
N LEU A 597 -36.29 -7.73 6.73
CA LEU A 597 -36.13 -8.88 5.85
C LEU A 597 -35.80 -8.46 4.41
N ILE A 598 -36.48 -7.43 3.88
CA ILE A 598 -36.17 -6.85 2.56
C ILE A 598 -34.71 -6.39 2.49
N VAL A 599 -34.21 -5.69 3.52
CA VAL A 599 -32.80 -5.27 3.59
C VAL A 599 -31.86 -6.47 3.61
N LYS A 600 -32.10 -7.49 4.44
CA LYS A 600 -31.27 -8.70 4.53
C LYS A 600 -31.24 -9.52 3.23
N ASP A 601 -32.32 -9.46 2.45
CA ASP A 601 -32.41 -10.13 1.15
C ASP A 601 -31.75 -9.30 0.03
N ARG A 602 -31.86 -7.96 0.07
CA ARG A 602 -31.12 -7.04 -0.82
C ARG A 602 -29.61 -7.13 -0.58
N GLU A 603 -29.18 -7.13 0.67
CA GLU A 603 -27.79 -7.38 1.10
C GLU A 603 -27.28 -8.75 0.61
N ARG A 604 -28.15 -9.77 0.57
CA ARG A 604 -27.79 -11.10 0.04
C ARG A 604 -27.69 -11.11 -1.49
N ALA A 605 -28.60 -10.40 -2.17
CA ALA A 605 -28.60 -10.28 -3.62
C ALA A 605 -27.36 -9.51 -4.13
N LEU A 606 -26.97 -8.42 -3.46
CA LEU A 606 -25.87 -7.54 -3.90
C LEU A 606 -24.47 -8.00 -3.48
N ARG A 607 -24.32 -9.21 -2.94
CA ARG A 607 -23.00 -9.80 -2.58
C ARG A 607 -22.00 -9.87 -3.74
N TYR A 608 -22.48 -10.04 -4.98
CA TYR A 608 -21.60 -10.04 -6.15
C TYR A 608 -21.00 -8.64 -6.44
N ILE A 609 -21.72 -7.58 -6.09
CA ILE A 609 -21.23 -6.19 -6.17
C ILE A 609 -20.28 -5.88 -5.02
N LEU A 610 -20.69 -6.21 -3.79
CA LEU A 610 -19.96 -5.91 -2.54
C LEU A 610 -18.66 -6.71 -2.37
N GLY A 611 -18.55 -7.86 -3.05
CA GLY A 611 -17.45 -8.82 -2.85
C GLY A 611 -17.65 -9.70 -1.61
N ASN A 612 -16.72 -10.63 -1.38
CA ASN A 612 -16.74 -11.46 -0.18
C ASN A 612 -16.23 -10.64 1.02
N PRO A 613 -16.96 -10.57 2.15
CA PRO A 613 -16.57 -9.78 3.32
C PRO A 613 -15.36 -10.34 4.10
N GLY A 614 -14.80 -11.48 3.67
CA GLY A 614 -13.61 -12.07 4.26
C GLY A 614 -12.33 -11.52 3.67
N PHE A 615 -11.83 -10.40 4.21
CA PHE A 615 -10.41 -10.19 4.58
C PHE A 615 -10.12 -8.76 5.07
N ALA A 616 -10.89 -7.75 4.63
CA ALA A 616 -10.62 -6.34 4.97
C ALA A 616 -11.30 -5.87 6.27
N ASP A 617 -12.56 -6.24 6.53
CA ASP A 617 -13.36 -5.71 7.64
C ASP A 617 -12.98 -6.28 9.03
N TYR A 618 -12.00 -7.21 9.12
CA TYR A 618 -11.53 -7.79 10.37
C TYR A 618 -10.06 -7.45 10.64
N GLY A 619 -9.83 -6.35 11.35
CA GLY A 619 -8.54 -6.01 11.98
C GLY A 619 -8.22 -6.97 13.14
N MET A 620 -8.06 -8.26 12.85
CA MET A 620 -7.97 -9.32 13.83
C MET A 620 -6.63 -10.05 13.71
N SER A 621 -5.84 -10.06 14.79
CA SER A 621 -4.54 -10.70 14.86
C SER A 621 -4.68 -12.23 14.82
N VAL A 622 -4.52 -12.82 13.62
CA VAL A 622 -4.54 -14.28 13.47
C VAL A 622 -3.25 -14.88 14.04
N VAL A 623 -3.27 -15.20 15.33
CA VAL A 623 -2.27 -16.06 15.96
C VAL A 623 -2.49 -17.49 15.46
N VAL A 624 -1.60 -17.95 14.58
CA VAL A 624 -1.39 -19.38 14.30
C VAL A 624 -0.07 -19.78 14.96
N GLY A 625 -0.09 -20.88 15.72
CA GLY A 625 1.08 -21.43 16.42
C GLY A 625 1.89 -22.43 15.60
#